data_AF-A0A0R3QES6-F1
#
_entry.id   AF-A0A0R3QES6-F1
#
_cell.length_a   1.000
_cell.length_b   1.000
_cell.length_c   1.000
_cell.angle_alpha   90.00
_cell.angle_beta   90.00
_cell.angle_gamma   90.00
#
_symmetry.space_group_name_H-M   'P 1'
#
loop_
_entity.id
_entity.type
_entity.pdbx_description
1 polymer ?
#
loop_
_entity_poly.entity_id
_entity_poly.type
_entity_poly.pdbx_seq_one_letter_code
_entity_poly.pdbx_strand_id
1 'polypeptide(L)'
;MMEKYGFLYDNTMSVSGGPYWPQTLAYSTAWKCSSSFCPKNAHPNVWEIPINRFTVLGLQKEFTMLKEAVRRDDSPWDVAEMLEMNFNRSYNYNRAPYLLTADINFLNALPNEGAIIALKLFIEKISKNSDVYFVTATQALKWIKQPTRLLHIHSFEPWQCNVPFKNN
;
A
#
# COMPACT_ATOMS: atom_id res chain seq x y z
N MET A 1 17.12 -6.41 14.93
CA MET A 1 16.36 -5.50 15.81
C MET A 1 14.89 -5.89 15.83
N MET A 2 14.23 -5.88 14.66
CA MET A 2 12.80 -6.16 14.53
C MET A 2 12.38 -7.50 15.13
N GLU A 3 13.07 -8.59 14.79
CA GLU A 3 12.83 -9.91 15.38
C GLU A 3 12.99 -9.92 16.90
N LYS A 4 14.07 -9.32 17.40
CA LYS A 4 14.38 -9.26 18.83
C LYS A 4 13.27 -8.59 19.64
N TYR A 5 12.60 -7.59 19.06
CA TYR A 5 11.55 -6.82 19.73
C TYR A 5 10.13 -7.20 19.27
N GLY A 6 9.97 -8.27 18.49
CA GLY A 6 8.66 -8.79 18.09
C GLY A 6 7.90 -7.88 17.11
N PHE A 7 8.59 -7.06 16.32
CA PHE A 7 7.94 -6.31 15.24
C PHE A 7 7.46 -7.28 14.16
N LEU A 8 6.20 -7.11 13.74
CA LEU A 8 5.55 -8.01 12.78
C LEU A 8 6.07 -7.81 11.34
N TYR A 9 6.27 -6.56 10.93
CA TYR A 9 6.60 -6.23 9.55
C TYR A 9 7.46 -4.98 9.42
N ASP A 10 8.25 -4.93 8.34
CA ASP A 10 8.88 -3.74 7.78
C ASP A 10 8.12 -3.29 6.51
N ASN A 11 8.18 -2.00 6.24
CA ASN A 11 7.61 -1.38 5.04
C ASN A 11 8.57 -0.29 4.53
N THR A 12 9.85 -0.62 4.41
CA THR A 12 10.88 0.34 4.02
C THR A 12 11.45 0.04 2.63
N MET A 13 11.30 -1.19 2.10
CA MET A 13 11.88 -1.53 0.80
C MET A 13 11.04 -0.98 -0.36
N SER A 14 11.61 -0.01 -1.06
CA SER A 14 11.07 0.57 -2.29
C SER A 14 11.45 -0.26 -3.52
N VAL A 15 10.46 -0.69 -4.31
CA VAL A 15 10.65 -1.68 -5.37
C VAL A 15 10.12 -1.20 -6.73
N SER A 16 10.88 -1.50 -7.78
CA SER A 16 10.55 -1.25 -9.19
C SER A 16 10.15 -2.54 -9.90
N GLY A 17 9.34 -2.45 -10.97
CA GLY A 17 8.97 -3.62 -11.79
C GLY A 17 7.91 -4.54 -11.19
N GLY A 18 7.24 -4.10 -10.11
CA GLY A 18 6.12 -4.81 -9.49
C GLY A 18 4.79 -4.66 -10.26
N PRO A 19 3.65 -4.97 -9.62
CA PRO A 19 3.46 -4.99 -8.16
C PRO A 19 3.78 -6.33 -7.50
N TYR A 20 4.51 -6.30 -6.38
CA TYR A 20 4.88 -7.46 -5.58
C TYR A 20 3.98 -7.59 -4.34
N TRP A 21 3.65 -8.83 -3.98
CA TRP A 21 2.99 -9.16 -2.72
C TRP A 21 3.96 -9.10 -1.54
N PRO A 22 3.48 -8.82 -0.31
CA PRO A 22 4.27 -9.01 0.90
C PRO A 22 4.79 -10.44 1.03
N GLN A 23 5.97 -10.58 1.60
CA GLN A 23 6.57 -11.89 1.90
C GLN A 23 7.29 -11.84 3.24
N THR A 24 7.57 -13.01 3.82
CA THR A 24 8.52 -13.08 4.93
C THR A 24 9.94 -12.90 4.43
N LEU A 25 10.83 -12.43 5.30
CA LEU A 25 12.27 -12.37 5.06
C LEU A 25 12.96 -13.70 5.40
N ALA A 26 12.23 -14.82 5.42
CA ALA A 26 12.80 -16.16 5.59
C ALA A 26 13.73 -16.56 4.44
N TYR A 27 13.47 -16.01 3.25
CA TYR A 27 14.17 -16.27 2.01
C TYR A 27 14.46 -14.94 1.28
N SER A 28 15.23 -15.03 0.19
CA SER A 28 15.50 -13.89 -0.69
C SER A 28 14.22 -13.24 -1.20
N THR A 29 14.23 -11.92 -1.36
CA THR A 29 13.10 -11.16 -1.90
C THR A 29 12.77 -11.51 -3.35
N ALA A 30 11.49 -11.50 -3.70
CA ALA A 30 11.03 -11.69 -5.09
C ALA A 30 11.43 -10.54 -6.03
N TRP A 31 11.79 -9.38 -5.47
CA TRP A 31 12.34 -8.23 -6.19
C TRP A 31 13.84 -8.11 -5.97
N LYS A 32 14.51 -7.39 -6.87
CA LYS A 32 15.93 -7.10 -6.76
C LYS A 32 16.16 -6.03 -5.70
N CYS A 33 16.78 -6.41 -4.58
CA CYS A 33 17.22 -5.48 -3.55
C CYS A 33 18.74 -5.28 -3.69
N SER A 34 19.16 -4.13 -4.23
CA SER A 34 20.59 -3.81 -4.49
C SER A 34 21.19 -2.76 -3.57
N SER A 35 20.41 -2.27 -2.60
CA SER A 35 20.89 -1.36 -1.58
C SER A 35 21.84 -2.08 -0.61
N SER A 36 22.83 -1.36 -0.07
CA SER A 36 23.68 -1.85 1.02
C SER A 36 22.87 -2.20 2.28
N PHE A 37 21.65 -1.67 2.39
CA PHE A 37 20.74 -1.87 3.52
C PHE A 37 19.81 -3.09 3.38
N CYS A 38 19.89 -3.83 2.27
CA CYS A 38 19.08 -5.04 2.10
C CYS A 38 19.51 -6.13 3.10
N PRO A 39 18.57 -6.85 3.71
CA PRO A 39 18.88 -7.93 4.64
C PRO A 39 19.66 -9.03 3.92
N LYS A 40 20.81 -9.40 4.49
CA LYS A 40 21.68 -10.47 3.97
C LYS A 40 21.40 -11.82 4.61
N ASN A 41 20.72 -11.81 5.76
CA ASN A 41 20.39 -12.99 6.55
C ASN A 41 18.89 -13.20 6.54
N ALA A 42 18.47 -14.45 6.78
CA ALA A 42 17.06 -14.79 6.92
C ALA A 42 16.51 -14.21 8.24
N HIS A 43 15.31 -13.63 8.15
CA HIS A 43 14.50 -13.15 9.26
C HIS A 43 13.06 -13.70 9.15
N PRO A 44 12.83 -15.01 9.42
CA PRO A 44 11.58 -15.68 9.08
C PRO A 44 10.31 -15.12 9.72
N ASN A 45 10.47 -14.45 10.86
CA ASN A 45 9.35 -13.89 11.63
C ASN A 45 9.01 -12.45 11.28
N VAL A 46 9.77 -11.82 10.37
CA VAL A 46 9.52 -10.46 9.89
C VAL A 46 8.93 -10.51 8.49
N TRP A 47 7.79 -9.87 8.31
CA TRP A 47 7.22 -9.62 7.00
C TRP A 47 7.84 -8.37 6.38
N GLU A 48 8.10 -8.40 5.09
CA GLU A 48 8.38 -7.22 4.30
C GLU A 48 7.14 -6.92 3.46
N ILE A 49 6.59 -5.72 3.64
CA ILE A 49 5.54 -5.17 2.78
C ILE A 49 6.24 -4.22 1.80
N PRO A 50 6.44 -4.61 0.53
CA PRO A 50 7.19 -3.77 -0.39
C PRO A 50 6.42 -2.49 -0.72
N ILE A 51 7.12 -1.37 -0.79
CA ILE A 51 6.60 -0.13 -1.37
C ILE A 51 6.73 -0.24 -2.90
N ASN A 52 5.67 -0.72 -3.53
CA ASN A 52 5.56 -0.74 -5.00
C ASN A 52 5.49 0.71 -5.51
N ARG A 53 6.50 1.14 -6.26
CA ARG A 53 6.62 2.54 -6.68
C ARG A 53 5.51 2.99 -7.64
N PHE A 54 5.11 4.25 -7.47
CA PHE A 54 4.16 4.90 -8.36
C PHE A 54 4.82 5.31 -9.67
N THR A 55 4.05 5.27 -10.75
CA THR A 55 4.39 5.88 -12.03
C THR A 55 3.47 7.07 -12.27
N VAL A 56 3.95 8.06 -13.04
CA VAL A 56 3.12 9.19 -13.49
C VAL A 56 3.12 9.18 -15.00
N LEU A 57 1.96 9.39 -15.62
CA LEU A 57 1.84 9.39 -17.07
C LEU A 57 2.77 10.45 -17.68
N GLY A 58 3.52 10.07 -18.71
CA GLY A 58 4.48 10.95 -19.37
C GLY A 58 5.84 11.08 -18.65
N LEU A 59 6.02 10.52 -17.45
CA LEU A 59 7.31 10.46 -16.77
C LEU A 59 7.91 9.06 -16.83
N GLN A 60 9.18 8.98 -17.21
CA GLN A 60 9.96 7.72 -17.21
C GLN A 60 10.53 7.36 -15.82
N LYS A 61 10.06 8.05 -14.77
CA LYS A 61 10.54 7.91 -13.39
C LYS A 61 9.46 7.26 -12.52
N GLU A 62 9.91 6.43 -11.59
CA GLU A 62 9.09 5.86 -10.53
C GLU A 62 9.34 6.58 -9.19
N PHE A 63 8.31 6.63 -8.33
CA PHE A 63 8.31 7.40 -7.08
C PHE A 63 7.94 6.52 -5.89
N THR A 64 8.58 6.76 -4.73
CA THR A 64 8.32 5.97 -3.52
C THR A 64 7.24 6.62 -2.68
N MET A 65 7.26 7.95 -2.57
CA MET A 65 6.29 8.73 -1.81
C MET A 65 5.38 9.51 -2.76
N LEU A 66 4.10 9.64 -2.42
CA LEU A 66 3.14 10.37 -3.26
C LEU A 66 3.55 11.84 -3.46
N LYS A 67 4.15 12.49 -2.45
CA LYS A 67 4.62 13.88 -2.57
C LYS A 67 5.63 14.06 -3.71
N GLU A 68 6.47 13.06 -3.98
CA GLU A 68 7.49 13.12 -5.03
C GLU A 68 6.87 13.02 -6.44
N ALA A 69 5.71 12.37 -6.54
CA ALA A 69 4.97 12.18 -7.79
C ALA A 69 4.05 13.38 -8.14
N VAL A 70 3.74 14.25 -7.17
CA VAL A 70 2.83 15.39 -7.35
C VAL A 70 3.58 16.70 -7.50
N ARG A 71 3.28 17.40 -8.59
CA ARG A 71 3.74 18.76 -8.88
C ARG A 71 2.74 19.80 -8.36
N ARG A 72 3.22 21.01 -8.12
CA ARG A 72 2.40 22.10 -7.56
C ARG A 72 1.33 22.60 -8.53
N ASP A 73 1.54 22.41 -9.82
CA ASP A 73 0.65 22.80 -10.91
C ASP A 73 -0.34 21.70 -11.32
N ASP A 74 -0.25 20.50 -10.74
CA ASP A 74 -1.23 19.44 -10.96
C ASP A 74 -2.60 19.85 -10.39
N SER A 75 -3.67 19.48 -11.08
CA SER A 75 -5.02 19.61 -10.55
C SER A 75 -5.36 18.44 -9.61
N PRO A 76 -6.37 18.58 -8.74
CA PRO A 76 -6.90 17.45 -7.97
C PRO A 76 -7.31 16.25 -8.84
N TRP A 77 -7.76 16.51 -10.07
CA TRP A 77 -8.15 15.46 -11.02
C TRP A 77 -6.94 14.70 -11.55
N ASP A 78 -5.85 15.39 -11.88
CA ASP A 78 -4.61 14.75 -12.35
C ASP A 78 -4.03 13.82 -11.29
N VAL A 79 -4.03 14.26 -10.02
CA VAL A 79 -3.57 13.44 -8.90
C VAL A 79 -4.51 12.24 -8.67
N ALA A 80 -5.83 12.43 -8.76
CA ALA A 80 -6.78 11.32 -8.61
C ALA A 80 -6.64 10.28 -9.74
N GLU A 81 -6.44 10.73 -10.98
CA GLU A 81 -6.19 9.86 -12.14
C GLU A 81 -4.86 9.10 -11.98
N MET A 82 -3.80 9.75 -11.50
CA MET A 82 -2.52 9.11 -11.21
C MET A 82 -2.65 8.03 -10.13
N LEU A 83 -3.42 8.28 -9.06
CA LEU A 83 -3.71 7.28 -8.03
C LEU A 83 -4.48 6.09 -8.60
N GLU A 84 -5.52 6.35 -9.40
CA GLU A 84 -6.31 5.31 -10.05
C GLU A 84 -5.48 4.46 -11.04
N MET A 85 -4.66 5.10 -11.86
CA MET A 85 -3.78 4.41 -12.80
C MET A 85 -2.86 3.44 -12.06
N ASN A 86 -2.27 3.86 -10.94
CA ASN A 86 -1.40 3.00 -10.14
C ASN A 86 -2.16 1.90 -9.39
N PHE A 87 -3.36 2.19 -8.88
CA PHE A 87 -4.26 1.18 -8.35
C PHE A 87 -4.57 0.10 -9.40
N ASN A 88 -4.88 0.52 -10.63
CA ASN A 88 -5.21 -0.37 -11.74
C ASN A 88 -4.05 -1.28 -12.16
N ARG A 89 -2.79 -0.89 -11.94
CA ARG A 89 -1.63 -1.78 -12.16
C ARG A 89 -1.69 -3.03 -11.26
N SER A 90 -2.18 -2.89 -10.04
CA SER A 90 -2.42 -4.03 -9.16
C SER A 90 -3.75 -4.71 -9.46
N TYR A 91 -4.83 -3.92 -9.55
CA TYR A 91 -6.19 -4.41 -9.71
C TYR A 91 -6.36 -5.28 -10.95
N ASN A 92 -5.69 -4.96 -12.06
CA ASN A 92 -5.81 -5.71 -13.31
C ASN A 92 -4.74 -6.80 -13.52
N TYR A 93 -3.78 -6.93 -12.59
CA TYR A 93 -2.69 -7.90 -12.71
C TYR A 93 -2.79 -9.03 -11.68
N ASN A 94 -2.18 -8.86 -10.50
CA ASN A 94 -2.08 -9.91 -9.49
C ASN A 94 -2.72 -9.55 -8.15
N ARG A 95 -3.43 -8.41 -8.06
CA ARG A 95 -4.14 -7.93 -6.86
C ARG A 95 -3.23 -7.71 -5.63
N ALA A 96 -1.92 -7.53 -5.80
CA ALA A 96 -1.03 -7.22 -4.69
C ALA A 96 -1.47 -5.93 -3.95
N PRO A 97 -1.36 -5.84 -2.62
CA PRO A 97 -1.82 -4.66 -1.88
C PRO A 97 -1.29 -3.34 -2.46
N TYR A 98 -2.19 -2.43 -2.81
CA TYR A 98 -1.85 -1.08 -3.27
C TYR A 98 -1.69 -0.16 -2.06
N LEU A 99 -0.45 0.23 -1.77
CA LEU A 99 -0.11 1.04 -0.62
C LEU A 99 -0.03 2.53 -1.00
N LEU A 100 -0.75 3.38 -0.27
CA LEU A 100 -0.65 4.83 -0.38
C LEU A 100 0.40 5.37 0.60
N THR A 101 1.63 5.55 0.15
CA THR A 101 2.72 6.17 0.93
C THR A 101 2.58 7.70 0.90
N ALA A 102 1.63 8.19 1.70
CA ALA A 102 1.36 9.60 1.92
C ALA A 102 1.99 10.10 3.23
N ASP A 103 2.45 11.34 3.21
CA ASP A 103 2.85 12.09 4.41
C ASP A 103 2.11 13.44 4.47
N ILE A 104 2.40 14.22 5.51
CA ILE A 104 1.80 15.56 5.67
C ILE A 104 2.17 16.51 4.52
N ASN A 105 3.31 16.30 3.85
CA ASN A 105 3.72 17.12 2.73
C ASN A 105 2.86 16.84 1.50
N PHE A 106 2.51 15.57 1.26
CA PHE A 106 1.56 15.21 0.21
C PHE A 106 0.20 15.86 0.41
N LEU A 107 -0.34 15.84 1.65
CA LEU A 107 -1.64 16.46 1.94
C LEU A 107 -1.66 17.97 1.66
N ASN A 108 -0.50 18.62 1.74
CA ASN A 108 -0.30 20.04 1.45
C ASN A 108 0.33 20.29 0.07
N ALA A 109 0.43 19.28 -0.81
CA ALA A 109 1.15 19.40 -2.07
C ALA A 109 0.47 20.35 -3.08
N LEU A 110 -0.86 20.50 -2.96
CA LEU A 110 -1.68 21.35 -3.82
C LEU A 110 -2.36 22.46 -3.01
N PRO A 111 -2.62 23.63 -3.62
CA PRO A 111 -3.39 24.69 -2.98
C PRO A 111 -4.85 24.26 -2.72
N ASN A 112 -5.54 24.99 -1.84
CA ASN A 112 -6.97 24.80 -1.56
C ASN A 112 -7.35 23.34 -1.23
N GLU A 113 -6.50 22.66 -0.44
CA GLU A 113 -6.70 21.26 -0.05
C GLU A 113 -6.79 20.29 -1.25
N GLY A 114 -6.21 20.66 -2.40
CA GLY A 114 -6.35 19.92 -3.65
C GLY A 114 -5.94 18.45 -3.57
N ALA A 115 -4.93 18.11 -2.76
CA ALA A 115 -4.49 16.73 -2.56
C ALA A 115 -5.51 15.90 -1.75
N ILE A 116 -6.19 16.52 -0.78
CA ILE A 116 -7.28 15.88 -0.02
C ILE A 116 -8.50 15.66 -0.94
N ILE A 117 -8.82 16.66 -1.77
CA ILE A 117 -9.87 16.53 -2.79
C ILE A 117 -9.54 15.38 -3.76
N ALA A 118 -8.29 15.28 -4.22
CA ALA A 118 -7.84 14.19 -5.07
C ALA A 118 -7.99 12.81 -4.42
N LEU A 119 -7.57 12.67 -3.14
CA LEU A 119 -7.76 11.43 -2.39
C LEU A 119 -9.24 11.06 -2.27
N LYS A 120 -10.11 12.04 -1.99
CA LYS A 120 -11.55 11.82 -1.90
C LYS A 120 -12.13 11.32 -3.23
N LEU A 121 -11.79 11.98 -4.35
CA LEU A 121 -12.21 11.58 -5.69
C LEU A 121 -11.77 10.15 -6.03
N PHE A 122 -10.51 9.82 -5.73
CA PHE A 122 -9.96 8.48 -5.91
C PHE A 122 -10.73 7.44 -5.07
N ILE A 123 -10.88 7.67 -3.77
CA ILE A 123 -11.59 6.76 -2.85
C ILE A 123 -13.04 6.56 -3.30
N GLU A 124 -13.77 7.63 -3.59
CA GLU A 124 -15.17 7.56 -4.06
C GLU A 124 -15.29 6.76 -5.36
N LYS A 125 -14.31 6.85 -6.26
CA LYS A 125 -14.30 6.11 -7.51
C LYS A 125 -14.05 4.61 -7.28
N ILE A 126 -12.99 4.25 -6.55
CA ILE A 126 -12.63 2.83 -6.36
C ILE A 126 -13.56 2.10 -5.40
N SER A 127 -14.20 2.81 -4.46
CA SER A 127 -15.18 2.23 -3.51
C SER A 127 -16.47 1.74 -4.19
N LYS A 128 -16.68 2.07 -5.47
CA LYS A 128 -17.78 1.50 -6.27
C LYS A 128 -17.57 0.01 -6.58
N ASN A 129 -16.33 -0.47 -6.48
CA ASN A 129 -16.01 -1.88 -6.67
C ASN A 129 -16.24 -2.62 -5.34
N SER A 130 -17.12 -3.62 -5.35
CA SER A 130 -17.48 -4.41 -4.16
C SER A 130 -16.37 -5.35 -3.67
N ASP A 131 -15.30 -5.50 -4.45
CA ASP A 131 -14.14 -6.34 -4.17
C ASP A 131 -12.90 -5.54 -3.72
N VAL A 132 -13.07 -4.25 -3.39
CA VAL A 132 -12.00 -3.36 -2.92
C VAL A 132 -12.20 -3.02 -1.44
N TYR A 133 -11.14 -3.21 -0.64
CA TYR A 133 -11.16 -3.00 0.80
C TYR A 133 -10.01 -2.12 1.24
N PHE A 134 -10.31 -1.09 2.03
CA PHE A 134 -9.32 -0.28 2.72
C PHE A 134 -9.02 -0.91 4.08
N VAL A 135 -7.80 -1.41 4.25
CA VAL A 135 -7.39 -2.15 5.44
C VAL A 135 -6.03 -1.67 5.92
N THR A 136 -5.76 -1.90 7.20
CA THR A 136 -4.43 -1.70 7.77
C THR A 136 -3.43 -2.72 7.22
N ALA A 137 -2.13 -2.41 7.27
CA ALA A 137 -1.07 -3.35 6.92
C ALA A 137 -1.18 -4.68 7.70
N THR A 138 -1.51 -4.61 9.00
CA THR A 138 -1.73 -5.80 9.84
C THR A 138 -2.91 -6.64 9.35
N GLN A 139 -4.04 -6.01 8.99
CA GLN A 139 -5.20 -6.70 8.43
C GLN A 139 -4.90 -7.37 7.09
N ALA A 140 -4.13 -6.70 6.21
CA ALA A 140 -3.67 -7.28 4.96
C ALA A 140 -2.79 -8.53 5.22
N LEU A 141 -1.84 -8.45 6.16
CA LEU A 141 -1.01 -9.61 6.54
C LEU A 141 -1.82 -10.75 7.16
N LYS A 142 -2.85 -10.45 7.96
CA LYS A 142 -3.77 -11.49 8.47
C LYS A 142 -4.49 -12.21 7.32
N TRP A 143 -4.92 -11.47 6.30
CA TRP A 143 -5.51 -12.08 5.09
C TRP A 143 -4.48 -12.90 4.30
N ILE A 144 -3.23 -12.44 4.17
CA ILE A 144 -2.18 -13.22 3.48
C ILE A 144 -1.88 -14.53 4.23
N LYS A 145 -1.91 -14.50 5.57
CA LYS A 145 -1.74 -15.72 6.40
C LYS A 145 -2.94 -16.66 6.33
N GLN A 146 -4.14 -16.13 6.10
CA GLN A 146 -5.39 -16.90 5.96
C GLN A 146 -6.20 -16.38 4.77
N PRO A 147 -5.81 -16.73 3.52
CA PRO A 147 -6.47 -16.21 2.33
C PRO A 147 -7.96 -16.55 2.34
N THR A 148 -8.79 -15.51 2.35
CA THR A 148 -10.24 -15.64 2.41
C THR A 148 -10.84 -15.15 1.11
N ARG A 149 -11.64 -16.01 0.45
CA ARG A 149 -12.33 -15.67 -0.80
C ARG A 149 -13.32 -14.54 -0.58
N LEU A 150 -13.54 -13.72 -1.61
CA LEU A 150 -14.48 -12.59 -1.59
C LEU A 150 -15.88 -12.96 -1.08
N LEU A 151 -16.40 -14.14 -1.43
CA LEU A 151 -17.70 -14.63 -0.94
C LEU A 151 -17.80 -14.69 0.59
N HIS A 152 -16.68 -14.92 1.28
CA HIS A 152 -16.62 -15.08 2.73
C HIS A 152 -15.92 -13.89 3.43
N ILE A 153 -15.52 -12.87 2.67
CA ILE A 153 -14.70 -11.77 3.21
C ILE A 153 -15.45 -10.93 4.24
N HIS A 154 -16.77 -10.83 4.08
CA HIS A 154 -17.65 -10.15 5.03
C HIS A 154 -17.74 -10.84 6.39
N SER A 155 -17.39 -12.14 6.48
CA SER A 155 -17.29 -12.89 7.74
C SER A 155 -15.85 -13.10 8.19
N PHE A 156 -14.87 -12.46 7.54
CA PHE A 156 -13.47 -12.59 7.91
C PHE A 156 -13.20 -11.84 9.21
N GLU A 157 -13.14 -12.58 10.32
CA GLU A 157 -13.01 -12.05 11.69
C GLU A 157 -11.90 -10.98 11.82
N PRO A 158 -10.69 -11.18 11.26
CA PRO A 158 -9.63 -10.17 11.32
C PRO A 158 -9.96 -8.78 10.77
N TRP A 159 -10.95 -8.68 9.87
CA TRP A 159 -11.39 -7.42 9.27
C TRP A 159 -12.67 -6.88 9.90
N GLN A 160 -13.29 -7.61 10.83
CA GLN A 160 -14.48 -7.14 11.53
C GLN A 160 -14.14 -6.03 12.51
N CYS A 161 -14.96 -4.98 12.52
CA CYS A 161 -14.90 -3.91 13.51
C CYS A 161 -15.58 -4.38 14.80
N ASN A 162 -14.93 -5.27 15.55
CA ASN A 162 -15.39 -5.65 16.88
C ASN A 162 -15.18 -4.45 17.81
N VAL A 163 -16.20 -3.60 17.95
CA VAL A 163 -16.20 -2.56 18.99
C VAL A 163 -16.20 -3.31 20.32
N PRO A 164 -15.18 -3.17 21.19
CA PRO A 164 -15.24 -3.78 22.50
C PRO A 164 -16.48 -3.23 23.21
N PHE A 165 -17.40 -4.12 23.59
CA PHE A 165 -18.52 -3.75 24.45
C PHE A 165 -17.93 -3.09 25.70
N LYS A 166 -18.15 -1.79 25.87
CA LYS A 166 -17.98 -1.14 27.16
C LYS A 166 -19.05 -1.73 28.07
N ASN A 167 -18.67 -2.68 28.92
CA ASN A 167 -19.50 -3.05 30.06
C ASN A 167 -19.59 -1.81 30.97
N ASN A 168 -20.79 -1.24 31.06
CA ASN A 168 -21.15 -0.25 32.09
C ASN A 168 -21.25 -0.94 33.46
#